data_AF-A0AAD8A643-F1
#
_entry.id   AF-A0AAD8A643-F1
#
_cell.length_a   1.000
_cell.length_b   1.000
_cell.length_c   1.000
_cell.angle_alpha   90.00
_cell.angle_beta   90.00
_cell.angle_gamma   90.00
#
_symmetry.space_group_name_H-M   'P 1'
#
loop_
_entity.id
_entity.type
_entity.pdbx_description
1 polymer ?
#
loop_
_entity_poly.entity_id
_entity_poly.type
_entity_poly.pdbx_seq_one_letter_code
_entity_poly.pdbx_strand_id
1 'polypeptide(L)'
;MVIISDMSKVPVLVFVATILVALIGCEERRLQLPRFIGSYRDLPGVGYYKFYKYKVSWGEAWAQCRDDNAHLLIIDSPEELEAVKALMIESKSDGWSHIGVHDLFINGLYLTVK
;
A
#
# COMPACT_ATOMS: atom_id res chain seq x y z
N MET A 1 -10.19 4.80 -9.99
CA MET A 1 -9.88 4.64 -8.57
C MET A 1 -8.70 3.69 -8.54
N VAL A 2 -7.59 4.12 -7.95
CA VAL A 2 -6.28 3.47 -8.12
C VAL A 2 -5.66 3.30 -6.74
N ILE A 3 -5.15 2.11 -6.45
CA ILE A 3 -4.47 1.78 -5.21
C ILE A 3 -2.98 1.60 -5.53
N ILE A 4 -2.14 2.40 -4.88
CA ILE A 4 -0.68 2.34 -5.02
C ILE A 4 -0.12 1.50 -3.87
N SER A 5 0.83 0.62 -4.19
CA SER A 5 1.60 -0.17 -3.23
C SER A 5 3.07 0.28 -3.19
N ASP A 6 3.48 0.59 -1.96
CA ASP A 6 4.78 0.60 -1.28
C ASP A 6 6.03 1.23 -1.94
N MET A 7 6.67 2.15 -1.21
CA MET A 7 8.05 2.63 -1.45
C MET A 7 9.10 1.98 -0.51
N SER A 8 8.76 0.89 0.20
CA SER A 8 9.52 0.45 1.38
C SER A 8 9.62 -1.05 1.66
N LYS A 9 9.77 -1.91 0.63
CA LYS A 9 10.54 -3.15 0.78
C LYS A 9 12.05 -2.88 1.00
N VAL A 10 12.39 -1.82 1.75
CA VAL A 10 13.76 -1.36 2.06
C VAL A 10 13.94 -1.38 3.59
N PRO A 11 14.57 -2.42 4.16
CA PRO A 11 14.80 -2.50 5.60
C PRO A 11 16.24 -2.11 5.93
N VAL A 12 16.52 -0.92 6.48
CA VAL A 12 17.83 -0.70 7.14
C VAL A 12 17.80 0.25 8.36
N LEU A 13 16.90 1.24 8.44
CA LEU A 13 17.08 2.33 9.42
C LEU A 13 16.27 2.26 10.74
N VAL A 14 15.46 1.21 10.97
CA VAL A 14 14.59 1.12 12.17
C VAL A 14 15.28 0.49 13.39
N PHE A 15 16.43 -0.18 13.21
CA PHE A 15 17.06 -0.96 14.29
C PHE A 15 17.78 -0.13 15.36
N VAL A 16 18.13 1.13 15.11
CA VAL A 16 18.91 1.93 16.06
C VAL A 16 18.01 2.54 17.16
N ALA A 17 16.73 2.76 16.87
CA ALA A 17 15.81 3.42 17.80
C ALA A 17 15.22 2.48 18.87
N THR A 18 15.22 1.16 18.65
CA THR A 18 14.59 0.19 19.57
C THR A 18 15.43 -0.11 20.81
N ILE A 19 16.75 0.09 20.75
CA ILE A 19 17.66 -0.18 21.88
C ILE A 19 17.41 0.81 23.04
N LEU A 20 16.95 2.03 22.76
CA LEU A 20 16.63 3.03 23.79
C LEU A 20 15.26 2.81 24.45
N VAL A 21 14.31 2.19 23.75
CA VAL A 21 12.94 1.97 24.26
C VAL A 21 12.88 0.81 25.26
N ALA A 22 13.79 -0.17 25.17
CA ALA A 22 13.83 -1.33 26.05
C ALA A 22 14.16 -0.99 27.53
N LEU A 23 14.71 0.19 27.82
CA LEU A 23 15.03 0.62 29.20
C LEU A 23 13.85 1.29 29.92
N ILE A 24 12.81 1.68 29.18
CA ILE A 24 11.61 2.30 29.74
C ILE A 24 10.47 1.32 29.48
N GLY A 25 10.17 0.47 30.46
CA GLY A 25 9.10 -0.52 30.41
C GLY A 25 7.71 0.11 30.32
N CYS A 26 7.35 0.64 29.14
CA CYS A 26 5.99 1.00 28.78
C CYS A 26 5.58 0.12 27.60
N GLU A 27 4.83 -0.94 27.88
CA GLU A 27 4.14 -1.73 26.85
C GLU A 27 3.17 -0.78 26.13
N GLU A 28 3.60 -0.21 25.00
CA GLU A 28 2.75 0.61 24.16
C GLU A 28 1.60 -0.25 23.62
N ARG A 29 0.41 -0.14 24.22
CA ARG A 29 -0.81 -0.24 23.43
C ARG A 29 -0.80 0.91 22.44
N ARG A 30 -0.11 0.72 21.31
CA ARG A 30 -0.09 1.69 20.22
C ARG A 30 -1.51 1.85 19.71
N LEU A 31 -2.16 2.94 20.11
CA LEU A 31 -3.19 3.53 19.28
C LEU A 31 -2.45 4.01 18.01
N GLN A 32 -2.30 3.12 17.02
CA GLN A 32 -1.66 3.44 15.74
C GLN A 32 -2.56 4.44 15.01
N LEU A 33 -2.40 5.73 15.31
CA LEU A 33 -2.95 6.79 14.49
C LEU A 33 -2.41 6.59 13.06
N PRO A 34 -3.24 6.68 12.01
CA PRO A 34 -2.78 6.50 10.64
C PRO A 34 -1.67 7.51 10.38
N ARG A 35 -0.44 7.00 10.20
CA ARG A 35 0.71 7.86 9.93
C ARG A 35 0.65 8.26 8.46
N PHE A 36 0.57 9.57 8.23
CA PHE A 36 0.66 10.15 6.90
C PHE A 36 2.11 10.45 6.56
N ILE A 37 2.64 9.80 5.54
CA ILE A 37 3.88 10.24 4.88
C ILE A 37 3.46 10.97 3.60
N GLY A 38 3.23 12.28 3.73
CA GLY A 38 2.59 13.06 2.67
C GLY A 38 1.19 12.55 2.36
N SER A 39 0.95 12.11 1.12
CA SER A 39 -0.33 11.52 0.68
C SER A 39 -0.43 10.01 0.90
N TYR A 40 0.62 9.35 1.38
CA TYR A 40 0.63 7.91 1.66
C TYR A 40 0.10 7.62 3.07
N ARG A 41 -0.67 6.53 3.19
CA ARG A 41 -1.17 5.92 4.41
C ARG A 41 -0.21 4.78 4.80
N ASP A 42 0.36 4.87 5.99
CA ASP A 42 1.10 3.77 6.62
C ASP A 42 0.11 2.71 7.14
N LEU A 43 0.19 1.50 6.59
CA LEU A 43 -0.51 0.31 7.08
C LEU A 43 0.50 -0.56 7.83
N PRO A 44 0.48 -0.56 9.17
CA PRO A 44 1.52 -1.19 9.98
C PRO A 44 1.65 -2.69 9.69
N GLY A 45 2.89 -3.12 9.40
CA GLY A 45 3.19 -4.52 9.06
C GLY A 45 2.86 -4.91 7.61
N VAL A 46 2.28 -3.99 6.82
CA VAL A 46 1.89 -4.23 5.43
C VAL A 46 2.67 -3.32 4.47
N GLY A 47 2.70 -2.01 4.72
CA GLY A 47 3.46 -1.06 3.89
C GLY A 47 2.77 0.30 3.73
N TYR A 48 3.24 1.10 2.76
CA TYR A 48 2.65 2.41 2.45
C TYR A 48 1.72 2.34 1.25
N TYR A 49 0.51 2.90 1.40
CA TYR A 49 -0.52 2.86 0.36
C TYR A 49 -1.06 4.24 0.07
N LYS A 50 -1.37 4.51 -1.20
CA LYS A 50 -2.02 5.76 -1.60
C LYS A 50 -3.24 5.43 -2.44
N PHE A 51 -4.34 6.11 -2.13
CA PHE A 51 -5.63 5.85 -2.73
C PHE A 51 -6.10 7.04 -3.57
N TYR A 52 -6.38 6.80 -4.85
CA TYR A 52 -6.92 7.79 -5.76
C TYR A 52 -8.40 7.57 -6.05
N LYS A 53 -9.20 8.64 -5.95
CA LYS A 53 -10.67 8.58 -6.13
C LYS A 53 -11.14 8.76 -7.57
N TYR A 54 -10.34 9.35 -8.45
CA TYR A 54 -10.74 9.60 -9.83
C TYR A 54 -10.74 8.32 -10.67
N LYS A 55 -11.65 8.22 -11.64
CA LYS A 55 -11.78 7.08 -12.55
C LYS A 55 -10.85 7.27 -13.74
N VAL A 56 -10.01 6.26 -14.00
CA VAL A 56 -9.04 6.21 -15.09
C VAL A 56 -9.01 4.78 -15.63
N SER A 57 -8.49 4.60 -16.84
CA SER A 57 -8.16 3.28 -17.38
C SER A 57 -7.03 2.61 -16.59
N TRP A 58 -6.87 1.30 -16.76
CA TRP A 58 -5.80 0.55 -16.09
C TRP A 58 -4.40 1.05 -16.50
N GLY A 59 -4.20 1.38 -17.79
CA GLY A 59 -2.92 1.88 -18.29
C GLY A 59 -2.55 3.25 -17.72
N GLU A 60 -3.52 4.16 -17.61
CA GLU A 60 -3.33 5.47 -16.95
C GLU A 60 -3.04 5.29 -15.45
N ALA A 61 -3.73 4.36 -14.79
CA ALA A 61 -3.46 4.04 -13.39
C ALA A 61 -2.02 3.53 -13.18
N TRP A 62 -1.54 2.66 -14.07
CA TRP A 62 -0.18 2.16 -14.06
C TRP A 62 0.87 3.26 -14.35
N ALA A 63 0.59 4.15 -15.31
CA ALA A 63 1.44 5.30 -15.58
C ALA A 63 1.56 6.22 -14.35
N GLN A 64 0.44 6.55 -13.72
CA GLN A 64 0.42 7.37 -12.51
C GLN A 64 1.23 6.76 -11.36
N CYS A 65 1.16 5.43 -11.17
CA CYS A 65 1.94 4.76 -10.14
C CYS A 65 3.45 4.91 -10.40
N ARG A 66 3.89 4.75 -11.66
CA ARG A 66 5.29 4.96 -12.05
C ARG A 66 5.74 6.40 -11.82
N ASP A 67 4.90 7.38 -12.14
CA ASP A 67 5.20 8.80 -11.90
C ASP A 67 5.35 9.10 -10.39
N ASP A 68 4.60 8.38 -9.56
CA ASP A 68 4.67 8.42 -8.09
C ASP A 68 5.82 7.56 -7.52
N ASN A 69 6.69 7.01 -8.38
CA ASN A 69 7.78 6.09 -8.04
C ASN A 69 7.32 4.87 -7.22
N ALA A 70 6.20 4.29 -7.64
CA ALA A 70 5.53 3.16 -7.01
C ALA A 70 4.89 2.22 -8.05
N HIS A 71 4.19 1.17 -7.60
CA HIS A 71 3.49 0.23 -8.47
C HIS A 71 2.01 0.10 -8.10
N LEU A 72 1.20 -0.44 -9.03
CA LEU A 72 -0.19 -0.79 -8.74
C LEU A 72 -0.23 -1.85 -7.63
N LEU A 73 -1.30 -1.83 -6.84
CA LEU A 73 -1.52 -2.79 -5.75
C LEU A 73 -1.35 -4.24 -6.23
N ILE A 74 -0.38 -4.94 -5.65
CA ILE A 74 -0.24 -6.39 -5.73
C ILE A 74 -0.59 -6.92 -4.36
N ILE A 75 -1.51 -7.88 -4.28
CA ILE A 75 -1.92 -8.48 -3.01
C ILE A 75 -1.13 -9.78 -2.84
N ASP A 76 -0.10 -9.73 -2.01
CA ASP A 76 0.80 -10.86 -1.75
C ASP A 76 0.38 -11.69 -0.53
N SER A 77 -0.49 -11.14 0.34
CA SER A 77 -0.90 -11.80 1.59
C SER A 77 -2.37 -11.55 1.99
N PRO A 78 -3.00 -12.47 2.76
CA PRO A 78 -4.33 -12.24 3.33
C PRO A 78 -4.39 -11.01 4.24
N GLU A 79 -3.32 -10.73 4.99
CA GLU A 79 -3.22 -9.58 5.89
C GLU A 79 -3.25 -8.27 5.10
N GLU A 80 -2.55 -8.21 3.96
CA GLU A 80 -2.57 -7.08 3.04
C GLU A 80 -3.97 -6.86 2.45
N LEU A 81 -4.65 -7.95 2.07
CA LEU A 81 -6.02 -7.87 1.55
C LEU A 81 -6.97 -7.22 2.57
N GLU A 82 -6.91 -7.64 3.84
CA GLU A 82 -7.76 -7.07 4.88
C GLU A 82 -7.41 -5.60 5.19
N ALA A 83 -6.12 -5.26 5.19
CA ALA A 83 -5.67 -3.88 5.40
C ALA A 83 -6.13 -2.94 4.26
N VAL A 84 -6.04 -3.40 3.00
CA VAL A 84 -6.53 -2.65 1.84
C VAL A 84 -8.04 -2.50 1.86
N LYS A 85 -8.80 -3.53 2.25
CA LYS A 85 -10.27 -3.43 2.40
C LYS A 85 -10.63 -2.35 3.42
N ALA A 86 -9.97 -2.32 4.57
CA ALA A 86 -10.17 -1.28 5.57
C ALA A 86 -9.88 0.13 5.01
N LEU A 87 -8.78 0.27 4.25
CA LEU A 87 -8.42 1.53 3.59
C LEU A 87 -9.48 1.98 2.57
N MET A 88 -10.06 1.07 1.80
CA MET A 88 -11.13 1.36 0.84
C MET A 88 -12.40 1.86 1.54
N ILE A 89 -12.79 1.21 2.64
CA ILE A 89 -13.94 1.61 3.46
C ILE A 89 -13.74 3.01 4.05
N GLU A 90 -12.57 3.27 4.65
CA GLU A 90 -12.22 4.59 5.19
C GLU A 90 -12.25 5.68 4.12
N SER A 91 -11.76 5.34 2.91
CA SER A 91 -11.69 6.26 1.78
C SER A 91 -13.06 6.61 1.18
N LYS A 92 -14.15 5.97 1.64
CA LYS A 92 -15.50 6.07 1.07
C LYS A 92 -15.49 5.77 -0.42
N SER A 93 -14.88 4.64 -0.74
CA SER A 93 -14.66 4.16 -2.09
C SER A 93 -15.88 3.40 -2.61
N ASP A 94 -16.74 4.08 -3.38
CA ASP A 94 -17.99 3.47 -3.87
C ASP A 94 -17.85 2.76 -5.24
N GLY A 95 -16.73 2.07 -5.49
CA GLY A 95 -16.53 1.42 -6.79
C GLY A 95 -15.33 0.51 -6.92
N TRP A 96 -15.04 0.14 -8.18
CA TRP A 96 -13.94 -0.74 -8.55
C TRP A 96 -12.60 0.00 -8.53
N SER A 97 -11.57 -0.67 -8.01
CA SER A 97 -10.19 -0.20 -8.03
C SER A 97 -9.33 -1.07 -8.93
N HIS A 98 -8.38 -0.45 -9.64
CA HIS A 98 -7.40 -1.19 -10.42
C HIS A 98 -6.34 -1.81 -9.51
N ILE A 99 -5.99 -3.06 -9.80
CA ILE A 99 -4.88 -3.79 -9.18
C ILE A 99 -3.81 -4.08 -10.22
N GLY A 100 -2.61 -4.41 -9.75
CA GLY A 100 -1.44 -4.67 -10.56
C GLY A 100 -1.41 -6.06 -11.19
N VAL A 101 -2.54 -6.59 -11.67
CA VAL A 101 -2.64 -7.89 -12.36
C VAL A 101 -3.18 -7.67 -13.78
N HIS A 102 -2.55 -8.28 -14.78
CA HIS A 102 -2.97 -8.16 -16.18
C HIS A 102 -2.59 -9.40 -17.01
N ASP A 103 -3.22 -9.57 -18.19
CA ASP A 103 -2.97 -10.66 -19.16
C ASP A 103 -2.52 -10.15 -20.56
N LEU A 104 -2.07 -8.89 -20.63
CA LEU A 104 -1.74 -8.18 -21.88
C LEU A 104 -0.75 -8.88 -22.82
N PHE A 105 0.10 -9.79 -22.33
CA PHE A 105 1.11 -10.46 -23.15
C PHE A 105 0.62 -11.79 -23.74
N ILE A 106 -0.09 -12.58 -22.94
CA ILE A 106 -0.61 -13.89 -23.31
C ILE A 106 -1.98 -14.02 -22.66
N ASN A 107 -3.02 -14.13 -23.49
CA ASN A 107 -4.38 -14.30 -23.00
C ASN A 107 -4.47 -15.54 -22.10
N GLY A 108 -5.07 -15.37 -20.91
CA GLY A 108 -5.20 -16.41 -19.89
C GLY A 108 -3.99 -16.57 -18.98
N LEU A 109 -2.88 -15.85 -19.23
CA LEU A 109 -1.73 -15.79 -18.31
C LEU A 109 -1.73 -14.47 -17.56
N TYR A 110 -2.11 -14.52 -16.28
CA TYR A 110 -2.13 -13.36 -15.40
C TYR A 110 -0.75 -13.12 -14.78
N LEU A 111 -0.19 -11.93 -15.00
CA LEU A 111 1.09 -11.48 -14.45
C LEU A 111 0.89 -10.22 -13.62
N THR A 112 1.80 -10.01 -12.66
CA THR A 112 1.81 -8.81 -11.82
C THR A 112 2.83 -7.77 -12.29
N VAL A 113 2.50 -6.48 -12.11
CA VAL A 113 3.44 -5.38 -12.37
C VAL A 113 4.36 -5.16 -11.16
N LYS A 114 5.67 -5.16 -11.34
CA LYS A 114 6.67 -4.83 -10.31
C LYS A 114 7.48 -3.62 -10.71
#